data_AF-I7CKU7-F1
#
_entry.id   AF-I7CKU7-F1
#
_cell.length_a   1.000
_cell.length_b   1.000
_cell.length_c   1.000
_cell.angle_alpha   90.00
_cell.angle_beta   90.00
_cell.angle_gamma   90.00
#
_symmetry.space_group_name_H-M   'P 1'
#
loop_
_entity.id
_entity.type
_entity.pdbx_description
1 polymer ?
#
loop_
_entity_poly.entity_id
_entity_poly.type
_entity_poly.pdbx_seq_one_letter_code
_entity_poly.pdbx_strand_id
1 'polypeptide(L)'
;MSFLLDFLPFYSASTASAVIVGIGACPLLAANFYLCREVWLFKRTTGIQLKFVTFLIVTSLLMGVGAAIDCKDMPQLGAVFLFINVVGLMVNTFVYKQKTANMKAAKEANMSEAEYYDTVIAPSLVKK
;
A
#
# COMPACT_ATOMS: atom_id res chain seq x y z
N MET A 1 40.47 4.61 28.13
CA MET A 1 39.19 5.20 27.69
C MET A 1 39.18 5.31 26.15
N SER A 2 39.47 4.23 25.42
CA SER A 2 39.35 4.18 23.94
C SER A 2 38.60 2.96 23.42
N PHE A 3 38.36 1.94 24.25
CA PHE A 3 37.70 0.68 23.82
C PHE A 3 36.20 0.83 23.51
N LEU A 4 35.56 1.93 23.94
CA LEU A 4 34.14 2.21 23.68
C LEU A 4 33.92 3.07 22.42
N LEU A 5 34.97 3.67 21.85
CA LEU A 5 34.87 4.44 20.60
C LEU A 5 35.20 3.60 19.36
N ASP A 6 35.85 2.45 19.54
CA ASP A 6 36.16 1.52 18.45
C ASP A 6 34.98 0.61 18.05
N PHE A 7 33.85 0.66 18.77
CA PHE A 7 32.59 0.02 18.38
C PHE A 7 31.71 0.88 17.46
N LEU A 8 32.11 2.13 17.20
CA LEU A 8 31.37 3.07 16.36
C LEU A 8 31.79 3.18 14.88
N PRO A 9 32.71 2.40 14.27
CA PRO A 9 33.09 2.65 12.88
C PRO A 9 32.26 1.89 11.81
N PHE A 10 31.13 1.24 12.15
CA PHE A 10 30.38 0.42 11.19
C PHE A 10 28.95 0.84 10.84
N TYR A 11 28.42 1.93 11.40
CA TYR A 11 27.12 2.46 10.95
C TYR A 11 27.32 3.42 9.78
N SER A 12 27.49 2.87 8.58
CA SER A 12 27.33 3.62 7.34
C SER A 12 25.97 4.35 7.33
N ALA A 13 25.93 5.58 6.85
CA ALA A 13 24.68 6.32 6.63
C ALA A 13 23.65 5.50 5.80
N SER A 14 24.14 4.60 4.94
CA SER A 14 23.30 3.66 4.19
C SER A 14 22.58 2.64 5.09
N THR A 15 23.24 2.10 6.10
CA THR A 15 22.67 1.13 7.04
C THR A 15 21.64 1.80 7.96
N ALA A 16 21.95 3.00 8.45
CA ALA A 16 21.02 3.78 9.26
C ALA A 16 19.76 4.16 8.45
N SER A 17 19.93 4.59 7.20
CA SER A 17 18.82 4.89 6.28
C SER A 17 17.96 3.65 6.01
N ALA A 18 18.57 2.51 5.70
CA ALA A 18 17.84 1.26 5.45
C ALA A 18 17.00 0.80 6.64
N VAL A 19 17.52 0.93 7.87
CA VAL A 19 16.79 0.58 9.10
C VAL A 19 15.59 1.52 9.32
N ILE A 20 15.77 2.82 9.13
CA ILE A 20 14.69 3.81 9.26
C ILE A 20 13.59 3.56 8.21
N VAL A 21 13.99 3.30 6.97
CA VAL A 21 13.07 2.93 5.88
C VAL A 21 12.32 1.65 6.23
N GLY A 22 13.00 0.63 6.75
CA GLY A 22 12.38 -0.61 7.21
C GLY A 22 11.34 -0.40 8.31
N ILE A 23 11.68 0.39 9.34
CA ILE A 23 10.76 0.72 10.44
C ILE A 23 9.55 1.51 9.92
N GLY A 24 9.78 2.50 9.04
CA GLY A 24 8.70 3.30 8.44
C GLY A 24 7.80 2.50 7.49
N ALA A 25 8.33 1.46 6.84
CA ALA A 25 7.57 0.59 5.95
C ALA A 25 6.59 -0.32 6.69
N CYS A 26 6.86 -0.70 7.94
CA CYS A 26 6.02 -1.61 8.71
C CYS A 26 4.59 -1.08 8.94
N PRO A 27 4.37 0.16 9.45
CA PRO A 27 3.04 0.75 9.56
C PRO A 27 2.32 0.88 8.21
N LEU A 28 3.05 1.23 7.15
CA LEU A 28 2.50 1.37 5.81
C LEU A 28 2.02 0.02 5.26
N LEU A 29 2.81 -1.05 5.43
CA LEU A 29 2.43 -2.41 5.08
C LEU A 29 1.21 -2.88 5.87
N ALA A 30 1.16 -2.63 7.17
CA ALA A 30 0.01 -2.97 8.01
C ALA A 30 -1.26 -2.22 7.58
N ALA A 31 -1.15 -0.92 7.29
CA ALA A 31 -2.26 -0.12 6.78
C ALA A 31 -2.74 -0.61 5.41
N ASN A 32 -1.82 -0.93 4.50
CA ASN A 32 -2.15 -1.48 3.18
C ASN A 32 -2.79 -2.86 3.28
N PHE A 33 -2.30 -3.71 4.19
CA PHE A 33 -2.90 -5.02 4.44
C PHE A 33 -4.32 -4.89 4.98
N TYR A 34 -4.55 -4.00 5.95
CA TYR A 34 -5.88 -3.74 6.49
C TYR A 34 -6.83 -3.21 5.41
N LEU A 35 -6.39 -2.23 4.62
CA LEU A 35 -7.14 -1.67 3.50
C LEU A 35 -7.50 -2.73 2.46
N CYS A 36 -6.51 -3.54 2.06
CA CYS A 36 -6.71 -4.62 1.12
C CYS A 36 -7.70 -5.65 1.65
N ARG A 37 -7.58 -6.04 2.93
CA ARG A 37 -8.48 -6.99 3.58
C ARG A 37 -9.92 -6.48 3.59
N GLU A 38 -10.13 -5.22 3.99
CA GLU A 38 -11.45 -4.59 4.02
C GLU A 38 -12.12 -4.57 2.64
N VAL A 39 -11.36 -4.17 1.61
CA VAL A 39 -11.89 -4.09 0.25
C VAL A 39 -12.07 -5.48 -0.37
N TRP A 40 -11.20 -6.44 -0.05
CA TRP A 40 -11.28 -7.79 -0.61
C TRP A 40 -12.46 -8.57 -0.03
N LEU A 41 -12.54 -8.65 1.30
CA LEU A 41 -13.54 -9.45 2.01
C LEU A 41 -14.88 -8.73 2.12
N PHE A 42 -14.86 -7.49 2.61
CA PHE A 42 -16.09 -6.76 2.91
C PHE A 42 -16.57 -5.89 1.75
N LYS A 43 -15.79 -5.78 0.66
CA LYS A 43 -16.07 -4.89 -0.49
C LYS A 43 -16.33 -3.44 -0.08
N ARG A 44 -15.91 -3.08 1.14
CA ARG A 44 -16.17 -1.78 1.74
C ARG A 44 -15.13 -0.81 1.25
N THR A 45 -15.59 0.21 0.53
CA THR A 45 -14.73 1.28 0.01
C THR A 45 -15.09 2.65 0.56
N THR A 46 -16.06 2.72 1.46
CA THR A 46 -16.53 3.94 2.11
C THR A 46 -15.40 4.59 2.90
N GLY A 47 -15.28 5.92 2.82
CA GLY A 47 -14.18 6.67 3.45
C GLY A 47 -12.84 6.66 2.70
N ILE A 48 -12.63 5.74 1.75
CA ILE A 48 -11.43 5.75 0.91
C ILE A 48 -11.50 6.92 -0.07
N GLN A 49 -10.55 7.85 0.00
CA GLN A 49 -10.47 8.96 -0.95
C GLN A 49 -9.78 8.52 -2.24
N LEU A 50 -10.44 8.70 -3.38
CA LEU A 50 -9.89 8.30 -4.69
C LEU A 50 -8.54 8.96 -4.99
N LYS A 51 -8.39 10.25 -4.65
CA LYS A 51 -7.14 11.01 -4.81
C LYS A 51 -5.98 10.36 -4.03
N PHE A 52 -6.25 9.89 -2.82
CA PHE A 52 -5.25 9.24 -1.99
C PHE A 52 -4.83 7.90 -2.59
N VAL A 53 -5.77 7.08 -3.07
CA VAL A 53 -5.44 5.81 -3.75
C VAL A 53 -4.65 6.07 -5.03
N THR A 54 -5.02 7.07 -5.84
CA THR A 54 -4.24 7.45 -7.02
C THR A 54 -2.82 7.86 -6.65
N PHE A 55 -2.64 8.64 -5.58
CA PHE A 55 -1.32 8.99 -5.07
C PHE A 55 -0.51 7.74 -4.72
N LEU A 56 -1.10 6.78 -3.99
CA LEU A 56 -0.43 5.52 -3.63
C LEU A 56 -0.02 4.68 -4.86
N ILE A 57 -0.85 4.66 -5.91
CA ILE A 57 -0.52 3.99 -7.19
C ILE A 57 0.71 4.66 -7.83
N VAL A 58 0.71 5.99 -7.94
CA VAL A 58 1.83 6.75 -8.52
C VAL A 58 3.11 6.56 -7.69
N THR A 59 3.02 6.64 -6.37
CA THR A 59 4.15 6.38 -5.48
C THR A 59 4.69 4.97 -5.66
N SER A 60 3.83 3.95 -5.73
CA SER A 60 4.27 2.56 -5.93
C SER A 60 4.97 2.36 -7.28
N LEU A 61 4.50 3.04 -8.33
CA LEU A 61 5.15 3.03 -9.64
C LEU A 61 6.54 3.68 -9.58
N LEU A 62 6.65 4.89 -9.03
CA LEU A 62 7.92 5.61 -8.94
C LEU A 62 8.94 4.87 -8.09
N MET A 63 8.52 4.36 -6.93
CA MET A 63 9.38 3.58 -6.03
C MET A 63 9.74 2.22 -6.64
N GLY A 64 8.85 1.60 -7.41
CA GLY A 64 9.14 0.38 -8.17
C GLY A 64 10.20 0.61 -9.25
N VAL A 65 10.13 1.72 -9.98
CA VAL A 65 11.17 2.10 -10.96
C VAL A 65 12.50 2.37 -10.26
N GLY A 66 12.50 3.10 -9.14
CA GLY A 66 13.70 3.32 -8.33
C GLY A 66 14.33 2.00 -7.88
N ALA A 67 13.54 1.09 -7.32
CA ALA A 67 14.00 -0.23 -6.90
C ALA A 67 14.54 -1.09 -8.06
N ALA A 68 13.96 -0.97 -9.26
CA ALA A 68 14.46 -1.67 -10.46
C ALA A 68 15.83 -1.13 -10.91
N ILE A 69 16.08 0.17 -10.76
CA ILE A 69 17.40 0.77 -11.01
C ILE A 69 18.39 0.27 -9.95
N ASP A 70 18.00 0.30 -8.67
CA ASP A 70 18.82 -0.13 -7.54
C ASP A 70 19.16 -1.63 -7.59
N CYS A 71 18.40 -2.47 -8.30
CA CYS A 71 18.74 -3.87 -8.52
C CYS A 71 20.11 -4.07 -9.18
N LYS A 72 20.65 -3.07 -9.88
CA LYS A 72 21.99 -3.13 -10.49
C LYS A 72 23.11 -3.06 -9.44
N ASP A 73 22.94 -2.21 -8.45
CA ASP A 73 23.96 -1.92 -7.44
C ASP A 73 23.77 -2.74 -6.16
N MET A 74 22.52 -3.07 -5.82
CA MET A 74 22.13 -3.85 -4.64
C MET A 74 21.04 -4.87 -5.00
N PRO A 75 21.39 -5.99 -5.67
CA PRO A 75 20.41 -6.90 -6.26
C PRO A 75 19.44 -7.52 -5.25
N GLN A 76 19.88 -7.91 -4.06
CA GLN A 76 18.99 -8.52 -3.07
C GLN A 76 17.99 -7.49 -2.50
N LEU A 77 18.46 -6.30 -2.15
CA LEU A 77 17.63 -5.25 -1.55
C LEU A 77 16.69 -4.63 -2.59
N GLY A 78 17.21 -4.35 -3.78
CA GLY A 78 16.43 -3.87 -4.92
C GLY A 78 15.32 -4.84 -5.31
N ALA A 79 15.60 -6.15 -5.35
CA ALA A 79 14.59 -7.16 -5.68
C ALA A 79 13.45 -7.21 -4.64
N VAL A 80 13.77 -7.08 -3.35
CA VAL A 80 12.75 -7.03 -2.28
C VAL A 80 11.89 -5.77 -2.39
N PHE A 81 12.50 -4.60 -2.55
CA PHE A 81 11.75 -3.35 -2.72
C PHE A 81 10.92 -3.35 -4.00
N LEU A 82 11.45 -3.91 -5.09
CA LEU A 82 10.73 -4.04 -6.35
C LEU A 82 9.50 -4.93 -6.16
N PHE A 83 9.66 -6.09 -5.51
CA PHE A 83 8.54 -6.99 -5.22
C PHE A 83 7.46 -6.29 -4.38
N ILE A 84 7.84 -5.62 -3.29
CA ILE A 84 6.90 -4.89 -2.42
C ILE A 84 6.14 -3.83 -3.20
N ASN A 85 6.81 -3.05 -4.04
CA ASN A 85 6.17 -1.99 -4.81
C ASN A 85 5.26 -2.54 -5.93
N VAL A 86 5.64 -3.65 -6.56
CA VAL A 86 4.78 -4.34 -7.55
C VAL A 86 3.52 -4.89 -6.88
N VAL A 87 3.66 -5.54 -5.72
CA VAL A 87 2.50 -6.03 -4.95
C VAL A 87 1.63 -4.86 -4.49
N GLY A 88 2.24 -3.80 -3.96
CA GLY A 88 1.55 -2.57 -3.57
C GLY A 88 0.78 -1.95 -4.74
N LEU A 89 1.38 -1.89 -5.92
CA LEU A 89 0.73 -1.40 -7.14
C LEU A 89 -0.50 -2.23 -7.52
N MET A 90 -0.40 -3.57 -7.48
CA MET A 90 -1.52 -4.46 -7.76
C MET A 90 -2.67 -4.25 -6.77
N VAL A 91 -2.36 -4.22 -5.46
CA VAL A 91 -3.34 -4.00 -4.39
C VAL A 91 -4.02 -2.64 -4.53
N ASN A 92 -3.25 -1.57 -4.70
CA ASN A 92 -3.78 -0.21 -4.83
C ASN A 92 -4.65 -0.07 -6.09
N THR A 93 -4.26 -0.70 -7.20
CA THR A 93 -5.05 -0.72 -8.44
C THR A 93 -6.37 -1.48 -8.25
N PHE A 94 -6.34 -2.60 -7.53
CA PHE A 94 -7.55 -3.35 -7.19
C PHE A 94 -8.52 -2.50 -6.35
N VAL A 95 -8.01 -1.85 -5.30
CA VAL A 95 -8.79 -0.95 -4.44
C VAL A 95 -9.39 0.19 -5.25
N TYR A 96 -8.60 0.82 -6.14
CA TYR A 96 -9.06 1.88 -7.03
C TYR A 96 -10.22 1.43 -7.92
N LYS A 97 -10.08 0.25 -8.55
CA LYS A 97 -11.12 -0.32 -9.41
C LYS A 97 -12.40 -0.59 -8.63
N GLN A 98 -12.29 -1.23 -7.47
CA GLN A 98 -13.46 -1.53 -6.63
C GLN A 98 -14.15 -0.25 -6.16
N LYS A 99 -13.37 0.76 -5.71
CA LYS A 99 -13.89 2.07 -5.31
C LYS A 99 -14.66 2.74 -6.44
N THR A 100 -14.07 2.77 -7.63
CA THR A 100 -14.69 3.40 -8.80
C THR A 100 -15.97 2.67 -9.21
N ALA A 101 -15.97 1.33 -9.18
CA ALA A 101 -17.16 0.53 -9.46
C ALA A 101 -18.29 0.79 -8.44
N ASN A 102 -17.96 0.81 -7.14
CA ASN A 102 -18.93 1.09 -6.08
C ASN A 102 -19.51 2.51 -6.19
N MET A 103 -18.66 3.52 -6.44
CA MET A 103 -19.11 4.90 -6.65
C MET A 103 -20.01 5.03 -7.89
N LYS A 104 -19.68 4.34 -8.99
CA LYS A 104 -20.49 4.34 -10.20
C LYS A 104 -21.86 3.69 -9.94
N ALA A 105 -21.88 2.53 -9.31
CA ALA A 105 -23.11 1.80 -9.00
C ALA A 105 -24.00 2.57 -8.01
N ALA A 106 -23.40 3.21 -7.00
CA ALA A 106 -24.14 4.09 -6.08
C ALA A 106 -24.76 5.28 -6.81
N LYS A 107 -24.02 5.91 -7.73
CA LYS A 107 -24.52 7.01 -8.55
C LYS A 107 -25.65 6.57 -9.47
N GLU A 108 -25.56 5.39 -10.08
CA GLU A 108 -26.62 4.80 -10.92
C GLU A 108 -27.88 4.48 -10.11
N ALA A 109 -27.72 4.10 -8.83
CA ALA A 109 -28.81 3.87 -7.89
C ALA A 109 -29.37 5.16 -7.25
N ASN A 110 -28.83 6.34 -7.58
CA ASN A 110 -29.15 7.62 -6.93
C ASN A 110 -28.96 7.60 -5.39
N MET A 111 -27.95 6.87 -4.91
CA MET A 111 -27.60 6.73 -3.50
C MET A 111 -26.19 7.25 -3.22
N SER A 112 -25.90 7.60 -1.97
CA SER A 112 -24.51 7.77 -1.53
C SER A 112 -23.78 6.42 -1.52
N GLU A 113 -22.45 6.42 -1.61
CA GLU A 113 -21.66 5.18 -1.55
C GLU A 113 -21.84 4.43 -0.23
N ALA A 114 -22.05 5.15 0.88
CA ALA A 114 -22.31 4.56 2.18
C ALA A 114 -23.68 3.85 2.21
N GLU A 115 -24.73 4.53 1.75
CA GLU A 115 -26.06 3.93 1.66
C GLU A 115 -26.08 2.74 0.70
N TYR A 116 -25.42 2.84 -0.46
CA TYR A 116 -25.32 1.75 -1.41
C TYR A 116 -24.60 0.53 -0.81
N TYR A 117 -23.56 0.77 -0.01
CA TYR A 117 -22.86 -0.30 0.69
C TYR A 117 -23.80 -1.03 1.66
N ASP A 118 -24.50 -0.31 2.53
CA ASP A 118 -25.33 -0.92 3.57
C ASP A 118 -26.60 -1.58 3.01
N THR A 119 -27.15 -1.05 1.90
CA THR A 119 -28.41 -1.55 1.32
C THR A 119 -28.24 -2.62 0.25
N VAL A 120 -27.12 -2.63 -0.49
CA VAL A 120 -26.90 -3.54 -1.62
C VAL A 120 -25.71 -4.47 -1.38
N ILE A 121 -24.54 -3.92 -1.04
CA ILE A 121 -23.30 -4.70 -0.98
C ILE A 121 -23.27 -5.60 0.27
N ALA A 122 -23.40 -5.04 1.47
CA ALA A 122 -23.29 -5.81 2.71
C ALA A 122 -24.31 -6.97 2.79
N PRO A 123 -25.60 -6.80 2.42
CA PRO A 123 -26.55 -7.90 2.39
C PRO A 123 -26.19 -8.99 1.36
N SER A 124 -25.51 -8.65 0.27
CA SER A 124 -25.09 -9.63 -0.74
C SER A 124 -23.93 -10.54 -0.28
N LEU A 125 -23.18 -10.11 0.74
CA LEU A 125 -22.05 -10.87 1.29
C LEU A 125 -22.48 -11.93 2.30
N VAL A 126 -23.60 -11.73 2.99
CA VAL A 126 -24.17 -12.70 3.96
C VAL A 126 -24.88 -13.86 3.26
N LYS A 127 -25.32 -13.66 2.02
CA LYS A 127 -26.06 -14.66 1.22
C LYS A 127 -25.16 -15.60 0.41
N LYS A 128 -23.85 -15.53 0.58
CA LYS A 128 -22.86 -16.42 -0.04
C LYS A 128 -22.33 -17.42 0.99
#